data_AF-A0A819F5P6-F1
#
_entry.id   AF-A0A819F5P6-F1
#
_cell.length_a   1.000
_cell.length_b   1.000
_cell.length_c   1.000
_cell.angle_alpha   90.00
_cell.angle_beta   90.00
_cell.angle_gamma   90.00
#
_symmetry.space_group_name_H-M   'P 1'
#
loop_
_entity.id
_entity.type
_entity.pdbx_description
1 polymer ?
#
loop_
_entity_poly.entity_id
_entity_poly.type
_entity_poly.pdbx_seq_one_letter_code
_entity_poly.pdbx_strand_id
1 'polypeptide(L)'
;MATSNAGSSFRRKRALVIGNNNYSRPDSKLRHCINDANDLSKLLEKISFKVTTHHDLTNEQMVKAIRDFGNTIVDGDLVMFYFSGHGYQVKDKNYLMPVDDAKIETDEDVEDYAFE
;
A
#
# COMPACT_ATOMS: atom_id res chain seq x y z
N MET A 1 -40.60 15.03 -14.31
CA MET A 1 -39.76 13.91 -13.81
C MET A 1 -38.33 14.42 -13.73
N ALA A 2 -37.87 14.79 -12.54
CA ALA A 2 -36.50 15.24 -12.34
C ALA A 2 -35.60 14.01 -12.19
N THR A 3 -34.68 13.82 -13.11
CA THR A 3 -33.62 12.81 -13.03
C THR A 3 -32.63 13.23 -11.94
N SER A 4 -32.76 12.63 -10.76
CA SER A 4 -31.77 12.78 -9.69
C SER A 4 -30.47 12.15 -10.17
N ASN A 5 -29.51 12.99 -10.56
CA ASN A 5 -28.13 12.56 -10.76
C ASN A 5 -27.54 12.34 -9.36
N ALA A 6 -27.74 11.15 -8.81
CA ALA A 6 -27.12 10.73 -7.56
C ALA A 6 -25.63 10.44 -7.84
N GLY A 7 -24.86 11.49 -8.15
CA GLY A 7 -23.42 11.43 -8.04
C GLY A 7 -23.12 11.22 -6.57
N SER A 8 -22.67 10.01 -6.19
CA SER A 8 -22.25 9.77 -4.81
C SER A 8 -21.12 10.74 -4.49
N SER A 9 -21.45 11.81 -3.76
CA SER A 9 -20.47 12.75 -3.22
C SER A 9 -19.65 11.98 -2.20
N PHE A 10 -18.50 11.44 -2.60
CA PHE A 10 -17.53 10.93 -1.65
C PHE A 10 -17.21 12.06 -0.67
N ARG A 11 -17.28 11.76 0.62
CA ARG A 11 -17.10 12.75 1.67
C ARG A 11 -15.68 13.30 1.63
N ARG A 12 -14.70 12.40 1.44
CA ARG A 12 -13.27 12.71 1.24
C ARG A 12 -12.64 11.63 0.34
N LYS A 13 -11.51 11.96 -0.29
CA LYS A 13 -10.67 10.99 -1.01
C LYS A 13 -9.38 10.78 -0.24
N ARG A 14 -8.99 9.55 0.03
CA ARG A 14 -7.81 9.19 0.83
C ARG A 14 -7.02 8.09 0.15
N ALA A 15 -5.70 8.18 0.17
CA ALA A 15 -4.85 7.15 -0.40
C ALA A 15 -3.72 6.78 0.55
N LEU A 16 -3.42 5.49 0.62
CA LEU A 16 -2.18 4.97 1.18
C LEU A 16 -1.34 4.42 0.01
N VAL A 17 -0.12 4.90 -0.10
CA VAL A 17 0.81 4.56 -1.20
C VAL A 17 2.11 4.07 -0.58
N ILE A 18 2.55 2.86 -0.90
CA ILE A 18 3.76 2.25 -0.36
C ILE A 18 4.68 1.86 -1.53
N GLY A 19 5.97 2.21 -1.42
CA GLY A 19 7.00 1.82 -2.38
C GLY A 19 8.21 1.20 -1.68
N ASN A 20 8.49 -0.08 -1.94
CA ASN A 20 9.61 -0.80 -1.32
C ASN A 20 10.66 -1.16 -2.39
N ASN A 21 11.88 -0.63 -2.22
CA ASN A 21 13.05 -0.87 -3.07
C ASN A 21 14.17 -1.58 -2.31
N ASN A 22 14.45 -1.15 -1.08
CA ASN A 22 15.68 -1.48 -0.36
C ASN A 22 15.52 -2.72 0.52
N TYR A 23 15.12 -3.84 -0.09
CA TYR A 23 15.08 -5.15 0.57
C TYR A 23 16.45 -5.54 1.14
N SER A 24 16.43 -6.29 2.24
CA SER A 24 17.62 -6.67 3.00
C SER A 24 18.47 -7.67 2.23
N ARG A 25 17.83 -8.60 1.50
CA ARG A 25 18.50 -9.52 0.59
C ARG A 25 19.07 -8.75 -0.62
N PRO A 26 20.39 -8.86 -0.92
CA PRO A 26 21.01 -8.09 -2.00
C PRO A 26 20.39 -8.29 -3.38
N ASP A 27 19.90 -9.50 -3.66
CA ASP A 27 19.25 -9.92 -4.90
C ASP A 27 17.77 -9.50 -4.99
N SER A 28 17.14 -9.15 -3.86
CA SER A 28 15.76 -8.65 -3.83
C SER A 28 15.63 -7.15 -4.11
N LYS A 29 16.72 -6.38 -4.18
CA LYS A 29 16.62 -4.91 -4.30
C LYS A 29 16.00 -4.45 -5.62
N LEU A 30 15.01 -3.56 -5.53
CA LEU A 30 14.38 -2.90 -6.67
C LEU A 30 14.85 -1.44 -6.78
N ARG A 31 14.65 -0.83 -7.96
CA ARG A 31 15.16 0.53 -8.25
C ARG A 31 14.07 1.58 -8.45
N HIS A 32 12.83 1.17 -8.74
CA HIS A 32 11.82 2.07 -9.28
C HIS A 32 10.59 2.25 -8.39
N CYS A 33 10.34 1.34 -7.43
CA CYS A 33 9.10 1.32 -6.66
C CYS A 33 8.87 2.59 -5.83
N ILE A 34 9.93 3.18 -5.27
CA ILE A 34 9.84 4.48 -4.59
C ILE A 34 9.46 5.60 -5.58
N ASN A 35 10.00 5.59 -6.80
CA ASN A 35 9.66 6.60 -7.80
C ASN A 35 8.20 6.45 -8.25
N ASP A 36 7.75 5.21 -8.48
CA ASP A 36 6.35 4.90 -8.84
C ASP A 36 5.38 5.39 -7.75
N ALA A 37 5.69 5.11 -6.49
CA ALA A 37 4.92 5.57 -5.34
C ALA A 37 4.84 7.10 -5.31
N ASN A 38 5.98 7.79 -5.43
CA ASN A 38 6.01 9.26 -5.42
C ASN A 38 5.24 9.87 -6.60
N ASP A 39 5.34 9.30 -7.80
CA ASP A 39 4.68 9.84 -8.98
C ASP A 39 3.17 9.62 -8.94
N LEU A 40 2.71 8.45 -8.46
CA LEU A 40 1.30 8.20 -8.23
C LEU A 40 0.75 9.13 -7.13
N SER A 41 1.47 9.31 -6.02
CA SER A 41 1.05 10.23 -4.95
C SER A 41 0.82 11.65 -5.48
N LYS A 42 1.75 12.19 -6.29
CA LYS A 42 1.58 13.50 -6.93
C LYS A 42 0.36 13.56 -7.84
N LEU A 43 0.06 12.49 -8.58
CA LEU A 43 -1.12 12.43 -9.46
C LEU A 43 -2.43 12.40 -8.65
N LEU A 44 -2.47 11.64 -7.57
CA LEU A 44 -3.63 11.55 -6.68
C LEU A 44 -3.93 12.86 -5.96
N GLU A 45 -2.89 13.55 -5.48
CA GLU A 45 -3.01 14.87 -4.86
C GLU A 45 -3.66 15.88 -5.82
N LYS A 46 -3.30 15.85 -7.11
CA LYS A 46 -3.91 16.71 -8.16
C LYS A 46 -5.41 16.47 -8.33
N ILE A 47 -5.90 15.28 -8.02
CA ILE A 47 -7.34 14.93 -8.07
C ILE A 47 -7.99 14.87 -6.68
N SER A 48 -7.40 15.60 -5.73
CA SER A 48 -7.90 15.89 -4.38
C SER A 48 -7.93 14.71 -3.41
N PHE A 49 -7.08 13.71 -3.61
CA PHE A 49 -6.78 12.74 -2.55
C PHE A 49 -5.91 13.37 -1.48
N LYS A 50 -6.20 13.08 -0.21
CA LYS A 50 -5.23 13.18 0.88
C LYS A 50 -4.39 11.91 0.88
N VAL A 51 -3.12 12.02 0.49
CA VAL A 51 -2.23 10.86 0.32
C VAL A 51 -1.30 10.70 1.52
N THR A 52 -1.14 9.46 1.98
CA THR A 52 -0.12 9.04 2.93
C THR A 52 0.84 8.14 2.18
N THR A 53 2.08 8.61 1.97
CA THR A 53 3.11 7.89 1.23
C THR A 53 4.16 7.35 2.19
N HIS A 54 4.56 6.09 2.00
CA HIS A 54 5.63 5.45 2.74
C HIS A 54 6.62 4.76 1.80
N HIS A 55 7.87 4.64 2.25
CA HIS A 55 8.93 3.97 1.51
C HIS A 55 9.64 2.98 2.41
N ASP A 56 10.09 1.87 1.81
CA ASP A 56 10.95 0.86 2.42
C ASP A 56 10.50 0.45 3.83
N LEU A 57 9.26 0.00 3.94
CA LEU A 57 8.69 -0.39 5.23
C LEU A 57 9.07 -1.83 5.61
N THR A 58 9.43 -2.01 6.88
CA THR A 58 9.51 -3.34 7.51
C THR A 58 8.10 -3.91 7.74
N ASN A 59 7.99 -5.20 8.08
CA ASN A 59 6.70 -5.83 8.38
C ASN A 59 5.92 -5.05 9.45
N GLU A 60 6.56 -4.77 10.58
CA GLU A 60 5.94 -4.03 11.70
C GLU A 60 5.46 -2.64 11.25
N GLN A 61 6.27 -1.95 10.44
CA GLN A 61 5.93 -0.64 9.93
C GLN A 61 4.79 -0.68 8.91
N MET A 62 4.70 -1.70 8.06
CA MET A 62 3.57 -1.91 7.14
C MET A 62 2.27 -2.13 7.91
N VAL A 63 2.27 -3.05 8.87
CA VAL A 63 1.11 -3.33 9.73
C VAL A 63 0.66 -2.05 10.44
N LYS A 64 1.60 -1.27 10.99
CA LYS A 64 1.30 -0.01 11.64
C LYS A 64 0.75 1.04 10.67
N ALA A 65 1.37 1.22 9.51
CA ALA A 65 0.94 2.21 8.51
C ALA A 65 -0.48 1.93 8.00
N ILE A 66 -0.79 0.67 7.72
CA ILE A 66 -2.12 0.25 7.25
C ILE A 66 -3.17 0.44 8.35
N ARG A 67 -2.86 0.06 9.60
CA ARG A 67 -3.74 0.30 10.75
C ARG A 67 -4.00 1.79 10.97
N ASP A 68 -2.94 2.60 11.00
CA ASP A 68 -3.04 4.03 11.21
C ASP A 68 -3.82 4.71 10.08
N PHE A 69 -3.60 4.31 8.84
CA PHE A 69 -4.37 4.78 7.70
C PHE A 69 -5.85 4.41 7.82
N GLY A 70 -6.14 3.15 8.19
CA GLY A 70 -7.47 2.64 8.48
C GLY A 70 -8.23 3.51 9.49
N ASN A 71 -7.57 3.92 10.57
CA ASN A 71 -8.13 4.80 11.60
C ASN A 71 -8.50 6.21 11.09
N THR A 72 -8.00 6.62 9.92
CA THR A 72 -8.37 7.92 9.31
C THR A 72 -9.62 7.85 8.43
N ILE A 73 -10.03 6.65 8.04
CA ILE A 73 -11.15 6.38 7.13
C ILE A 73 -12.45 6.45 7.93
N VAL A 74 -13.49 6.97 7.30
CA VAL A 74 -14.86 6.95 7.83
C VAL A 74 -15.84 6.62 6.70
N ASP A 75 -17.07 6.29 7.07
CA ASP A 75 -18.15 6.04 6.12
C ASP A 75 -18.32 7.18 5.11
N GLY A 76 -18.36 6.79 3.83
CA GLY A 76 -18.49 7.69 2.69
C GLY A 76 -17.18 8.21 2.10
N ASP A 77 -16.01 7.89 2.67
CA ASP A 77 -14.72 8.20 2.06
C ASP A 77 -14.46 7.29 0.83
N LEU A 78 -13.90 7.86 -0.25
CA LEU A 78 -13.25 7.09 -1.31
C LEU A 78 -11.82 6.78 -0.87
N VAL A 79 -11.49 5.51 -0.82
CA VAL A 79 -10.19 5.04 -0.33
C VAL A 79 -9.45 4.33 -1.46
N MET A 80 -8.17 4.65 -1.60
CA MET A 80 -7.27 3.94 -2.49
C MET A 80 -6.08 3.39 -1.69
N PHE A 81 -5.67 2.18 -2.01
CA PHE A 81 -4.42 1.61 -1.55
C PHE A 81 -3.57 1.26 -2.77
N TYR A 82 -2.28 1.59 -2.73
CA TYR A 82 -1.33 1.25 -3.77
C TYR A 82 -0.03 0.75 -3.13
N PHE A 83 0.51 -0.31 -3.71
CA PHE A 83 1.79 -0.88 -3.34
C PHE A 83 2.63 -1.12 -4.61
N SER A 84 3.89 -0.72 -4.57
CA SER A 84 4.92 -1.09 -5.54
C SER A 84 6.07 -1.76 -4.80
N GLY A 85 6.39 -2.99 -5.17
CA GLY A 85 7.36 -3.85 -4.49
C GLY A 85 7.21 -5.31 -4.90
N HIS A 86 7.88 -6.20 -4.17
CA HIS A 86 7.72 -7.64 -4.35
C HIS A 86 6.39 -8.10 -3.76
N GLY A 87 5.68 -8.91 -4.54
CA GLY A 87 4.55 -9.70 -4.08
C GLY A 87 4.90 -11.19 -4.11
N TYR A 88 4.29 -11.95 -3.24
CA TYR A 88 4.45 -13.40 -3.20
C TYR A 88 3.10 -14.08 -3.00
N GLN A 89 2.88 -15.25 -3.60
CA GLN A 89 1.62 -15.96 -3.52
C GLN A 89 1.80 -17.31 -2.85
N VAL A 90 1.08 -17.55 -1.75
CA VAL A 90 1.04 -18.84 -1.02
C VAL A 90 -0.42 -19.22 -0.84
N LYS A 91 -0.79 -20.47 -1.17
CA LYS A 91 -2.14 -21.02 -0.96
C LYS A 91 -3.26 -20.06 -1.40
N ASP A 92 -3.14 -19.51 -2.62
CA ASP A 92 -4.09 -18.56 -3.23
C ASP A 92 -4.26 -17.21 -2.52
N LYS A 93 -3.35 -16.88 -1.60
CA LYS A 93 -3.28 -15.57 -0.95
C LYS A 93 -2.08 -14.78 -1.47
N ASN A 94 -2.29 -13.49 -1.69
CA ASN A 94 -1.24 -12.58 -2.12
C ASN A 94 -0.67 -11.87 -0.90
N TYR A 95 0.65 -11.81 -0.83
CA TYR A 95 1.38 -11.17 0.24
C TYR A 95 2.25 -10.06 -0.34
N LEU A 96 2.30 -8.94 0.37
CA LEU A 96 3.16 -7.79 0.10
C LEU A 96 4.42 -7.92 0.95
N MET A 97 5.57 -7.96 0.29
CA MET A 97 6.84 -8.21 0.96
C MET A 97 7.39 -6.94 1.62
N PRO A 98 7.79 -7.01 2.90
CA PRO A 98 8.49 -5.91 3.56
C PRO A 98 9.97 -5.88 3.19
N VAL A 99 10.68 -4.79 3.51
CA VAL A 99 12.12 -4.70 3.23
C VAL A 99 13.01 -5.50 4.18
N ASP A 100 12.51 -5.93 5.34
CA ASP A 100 13.22 -6.84 6.25
C ASP A 100 13.02 -8.33 5.89
N ASP A 101 13.05 -8.63 4.58
CA ASP A 101 12.85 -9.95 3.94
C ASP A 101 13.95 -10.98 4.24
N ALA A 102 14.97 -10.62 5.01
CA ALA A 102 16.00 -11.56 5.47
C ALA A 102 15.41 -12.71 6.31
N LYS A 103 14.27 -12.47 6.98
CA LYS A 103 13.57 -13.47 7.80
C LYS A 103 12.70 -14.45 7.01
N ILE A 104 12.50 -14.22 5.71
CA ILE A 104 11.58 -15.01 4.89
C ILE A 104 12.40 -15.98 4.04
N GLU A 105 12.40 -17.26 4.41
CA GLU A 105 13.13 -18.34 3.71
C GLU A 105 12.20 -19.40 3.11
N THR A 106 11.00 -19.54 3.67
CA THR A 106 10.00 -20.55 3.30
C THR A 106 8.64 -19.93 3.01
N ASP A 107 7.74 -20.71 2.41
CA ASP A 107 6.34 -20.30 2.21
C ASP A 107 5.62 -20.09 3.55
N GLU A 108 5.97 -20.84 4.60
CA GLU A 108 5.43 -20.61 5.95
C GLU A 108 5.87 -19.25 6.53
N ASP A 109 7.13 -18.85 6.33
CA ASP A 109 7.63 -17.56 6.79
C ASP A 109 6.90 -16.38 6.14
N VAL A 110 6.41 -16.54 4.91
CA VAL A 110 5.63 -15.49 4.22
C VAL A 110 4.34 -15.20 4.99
N GLU A 111 3.65 -16.24 5.47
CA GLU A 111 2.40 -16.08 6.23
C GLU A 111 2.62 -15.35 7.56
N ASP A 112 3.82 -15.49 8.17
CA ASP A 112 4.18 -14.88 9.45
C ASP A 112 4.78 -13.47 9.32
N TYR A 113 5.54 -13.20 8.25
CA TYR A 113 6.38 -11.99 8.13
C TYR A 113 6.03 -11.10 6.93
N ALA A 114 5.04 -11.43 6.11
CA ALA A 114 4.53 -10.54 5.05
C ALA A 114 3.10 -10.05 5.35
N PHE A 115 2.61 -9.10 4.54
CA PHE A 115 1.27 -8.54 4.72
C PHE A 115 0.30 -9.12 3.68
N GLU A 116 -0.81 -9.74 4.12
CA GLU A 116 -1.89 -10.26 3.25
C GLU A 116 -2.85 -9.15 2.77
#